data_AF-A0A5K1EVP3-F1
#
_entry.id   AF-A0A5K1EVP3-F1
#
_cell.length_a   1.000
_cell.length_b   1.000
_cell.length_c   1.000
_cell.angle_alpha   90.00
_cell.angle_beta   90.00
_cell.angle_gamma   90.00
#
_symmetry.space_group_name_H-M   'P 1'
#
loop_
_entity.id
_entity.type
_entity.pdbx_description
1 polymer ?
#
loop_
_entity_poly.entity_id
_entity_poly.type
_entity_poly.pdbx_seq_one_letter_code
_entity_poly.pdbx_strand_id
1 'polypeptide(L)'
;ITGRSEVVRCLILLRLYRARMVTRFLKKMEKDIRINYLFTRIVKLITVELYCTHTAACIFYYLATTLPPAKEGNTWIGSLTLGDYKYLNFREIDLWTRYITSLYFAIVTMATV
;
A
#
# COMPACT_ATOMS: atom_id res chain seq x y z
N ILE A 1 14.82 -18.75 7.26
CA ILE A 1 15.09 -18.27 5.87
C ILE A 1 14.33 -16.97 5.71
N THR A 2 14.91 -15.85 6.16
CA THR A 2 14.15 -14.59 6.39
C THR A 2 14.73 -13.41 5.59
N GLY A 3 16.01 -13.42 5.26
CA GLY A 3 16.68 -12.26 4.64
C GLY A 3 16.34 -11.98 3.17
N ARG A 4 15.99 -12.99 2.35
CA ARG A 4 15.73 -12.76 0.90
C ARG A 4 14.43 -11.98 0.65
N SER A 5 13.41 -12.18 1.48
CA SER A 5 12.15 -11.41 1.41
C SER A 5 12.29 -9.97 1.88
N GLU A 6 13.17 -9.71 2.84
CA GLU A 6 13.41 -8.36 3.38
C GLU A 6 14.10 -7.46 2.35
N VAL A 7 15.07 -8.01 1.59
CA VAL A 7 15.75 -7.28 0.52
C VAL A 7 14.80 -6.92 -0.63
N VAL A 8 13.92 -7.85 -1.04
CA VAL A 8 12.90 -7.58 -2.07
C VAL A 8 11.92 -6.50 -1.59
N ARG A 9 11.57 -6.49 -0.30
CA ARG A 9 10.70 -5.47 0.30
C ARG A 9 11.37 -4.10 0.39
N CYS A 10 12.64 -4.03 0.78
CA CYS A 10 13.41 -2.79 0.78
C CYS A 10 13.55 -2.21 -0.64
N LEU A 11 13.74 -3.07 -1.66
CA LEU A 11 13.78 -2.66 -3.07
C LEU A 11 12.46 -2.06 -3.56
N ILE A 12 11.31 -2.53 -3.04
CA ILE A 12 9.99 -1.93 -3.34
C ILE A 12 9.89 -0.53 -2.74
N LEU A 13 10.26 -0.35 -1.47
CA LEU A 13 10.29 0.97 -0.81
C LEU A 13 11.28 1.94 -1.50
N LEU A 14 12.40 1.42 -2.00
CA LEU A 14 13.40 2.21 -2.71
C LEU A 14 12.93 2.60 -4.12
N ARG A 15 12.09 1.78 -4.78
CA ARG A 15 11.38 2.18 -6.00
C ARG A 15 10.38 3.32 -5.75
N LEU A 16 9.72 3.35 -4.59
CA LEU A 16 8.79 4.42 -4.22
C LEU A 16 9.50 5.78 -4.06
N TYR A 17 10.79 5.81 -3.71
CA TYR A 17 11.58 7.05 -3.73
C TYR A 17 11.53 7.76 -5.09
N ARG A 18 11.42 7.02 -6.20
CA ARG A 18 11.31 7.59 -7.55
C ARG A 18 10.03 8.42 -7.73
N ALA A 19 8.97 8.15 -6.98
CA ALA A 19 7.74 8.95 -7.01
C ALA A 19 7.99 10.42 -6.59
N ARG A 20 9.02 10.70 -5.78
CA ARG A 20 9.42 12.10 -5.47
C ARG A 20 9.91 12.86 -6.70
N MET A 21 10.40 12.17 -7.73
CA MET A 21 10.76 12.79 -9.00
C MET A 21 9.51 13.26 -9.75
N VAL A 22 8.42 12.49 -9.69
CA VAL A 22 7.12 12.87 -10.29
C VAL A 22 6.55 14.11 -9.60
N THR A 23 6.62 14.19 -8.27
CA THR A 23 6.16 15.40 -7.54
C THR A 23 6.96 16.64 -7.93
N ARG A 24 8.27 16.50 -8.14
CA ARG A 24 9.14 17.60 -8.62
C ARG A 24 8.78 18.02 -10.05
N PHE A 25 8.50 17.06 -10.92
CA PHE A 25 8.05 17.32 -12.29
C PHE A 25 6.70 18.04 -12.32
N LEU A 26 5.71 17.56 -11.55
CA LEU A 26 4.39 18.21 -11.45
C LEU A 26 4.49 19.63 -10.89
N LYS A 27 5.38 19.88 -9.93
CA LYS A 27 5.64 21.23 -9.40
C LYS A 27 6.22 22.18 -10.47
N LYS A 28 6.98 21.64 -11.44
CA LYS A 28 7.49 22.42 -12.58
C LYS A 28 6.37 22.69 -13.59
N MET A 29 5.51 21.71 -13.85
CA MET A 29 4.32 21.87 -14.72
C MET A 29 3.31 22.88 -14.16
N GLU A 30 3.16 22.93 -12.83
CA GLU A 30 2.23 23.86 -12.15
C GLU A 30 2.61 25.34 -12.38
N LYS A 31 3.87 25.60 -12.74
CA LYS A 31 4.37 26.93 -13.11
C LYS A 31 4.31 27.22 -14.61
N ASP A 32 4.02 26.24 -15.46
CA ASP A 32 3.87 26.46 -16.91
C ASP A 32 2.49 27.07 -17.18
N ILE A 33 2.48 28.29 -17.71
CA ILE A 33 1.28 29.10 -17.99
C ILE A 33 0.40 28.47 -19.08
N ARG A 34 0.96 27.56 -19.89
CA ARG A 34 0.25 26.89 -20.98
C ARG A 34 -0.60 25.72 -20.49
N ILE A 35 -0.45 25.31 -19.24
CA ILE A 35 -1.12 24.13 -18.68
C ILE A 35 -2.16 24.59 -17.65
N ASN A 36 -3.35 23.98 -17.72
CA ASN A 36 -4.42 24.33 -16.78
C ASN A 36 -4.00 24.02 -15.33
N TYR A 37 -3.93 25.06 -14.50
CA TYR A 37 -3.50 24.98 -13.11
C TYR A 37 -4.34 23.98 -12.30
N LEU A 38 -5.66 24.01 -12.47
CA LEU A 38 -6.58 23.12 -11.74
C LEU A 38 -6.34 21.65 -12.09
N PHE A 39 -6.14 21.34 -13.37
CA PHE A 39 -5.84 19.97 -13.82
C PHE A 39 -4.53 19.46 -13.20
N THR A 40 -3.46 20.26 -13.25
CA THR A 40 -2.17 19.90 -12.65
C THR A 40 -2.28 19.67 -11.15
N ARG A 41 -3.11 20.46 -10.45
CA ARG A 41 -3.37 20.30 -9.02
C ARG A 41 -4.11 18.99 -8.72
N ILE A 42 -5.12 18.62 -9.51
CA ILE A 42 -5.85 17.35 -9.36
C ILE A 42 -4.90 16.16 -9.58
N VAL A 43 -4.11 16.16 -10.66
CA VAL A 43 -3.15 15.08 -10.95
C VAL A 43 -2.13 14.93 -9.81
N LYS A 44 -1.66 16.04 -9.24
CA LYS A 44 -0.76 16.04 -8.09
C LYS A 44 -1.40 15.43 -6.85
N LEU A 45 -2.66 15.76 -6.55
CA LEU A 45 -3.39 15.16 -5.42
C LEU A 45 -3.59 13.65 -5.63
N ILE A 46 -4.00 13.20 -6.82
CA ILE A 46 -4.12 11.77 -7.15
C ILE A 46 -2.78 11.05 -6.97
N THR A 47 -1.68 11.67 -7.41
CA THR A 47 -0.34 11.08 -7.28
C THR A 47 0.05 10.92 -5.80
N VAL A 48 -0.22 11.93 -4.97
CA VAL A 48 0.05 11.86 -3.52
C VAL A 48 -0.80 10.79 -2.86
N GLU A 49 -2.08 10.69 -3.23
CA GLU A 49 -2.99 9.71 -2.64
C GLU A 49 -2.61 8.27 -3.02
N LEU A 50 -2.28 8.03 -4.29
CA LEU A 50 -1.75 6.73 -4.74
C LEU A 50 -0.45 6.35 -4.01
N TYR A 51 0.39 7.33 -3.70
CA TYR A 51 1.62 7.11 -2.95
C TYR A 51 1.33 6.74 -1.49
N CYS A 52 0.42 7.47 -0.83
CA CYS A 52 0.01 7.19 0.54
C CYS A 52 -0.67 5.81 0.66
N THR A 53 -1.64 5.51 -0.21
CA THR A 53 -2.38 4.23 -0.23
C THR A 53 -1.44 3.06 -0.39
N HIS A 54 -0.53 3.12 -1.36
CA HIS A 54 0.44 2.06 -1.61
C HIS A 54 1.41 1.87 -0.44
N THR A 55 1.93 2.96 0.14
CA THR A 55 2.82 2.91 1.29
C THR A 55 2.12 2.27 2.49
N ALA A 56 0.89 2.69 2.79
CA ALA A 56 0.07 2.10 3.85
C ALA A 56 -0.20 0.62 3.61
N ALA A 57 -0.59 0.22 2.39
CA ALA A 57 -0.81 -1.18 2.02
C ALA A 57 0.45 -2.05 2.22
N CYS A 58 1.62 -1.54 1.85
CA CYS A 58 2.90 -2.22 2.10
C CYS A 58 3.19 -2.38 3.60
N ILE A 59 2.87 -1.37 4.43
CA ILE A 59 3.04 -1.43 5.88
C ILE A 59 2.09 -2.46 6.50
N PHE A 60 0.81 -2.48 6.10
CA PHE A 60 -0.15 -3.47 6.59
C PHE A 60 0.23 -4.90 6.21
N TYR A 61 0.66 -5.11 4.96
CA TYR A 61 1.17 -6.41 4.52
C TYR A 61 2.45 -6.82 5.28
N TYR A 62 3.35 -5.88 5.55
CA TYR A 62 4.52 -6.13 6.38
C TYR A 62 4.12 -6.57 7.78
N LEU A 63 3.23 -5.82 8.43
CA LEU A 63 2.75 -6.13 9.79
C LEU A 63 2.11 -7.52 9.88
N ALA A 64 1.34 -7.93 8.86
CA ALA A 64 0.71 -9.25 8.81
C ALA A 64 1.73 -10.40 8.71
N THR A 65 2.86 -10.18 8.05
CA THR A 65 3.83 -11.26 7.72
C THR A 65 4.99 -11.38 8.70
N THR A 66 5.15 -10.43 9.62
CA THR A 66 6.22 -10.42 10.64
C THR A 66 5.87 -11.27 11.87
N LEU A 67 4.58 -11.62 12.08
CA LEU A 67 4.19 -12.49 13.19
C LEU A 67 4.46 -13.98 12.90
N PRO A 68 4.88 -14.75 13.92
CA PRO A 68 5.11 -16.19 13.79
C PRO A 68 3.80 -16.96 13.59
N PRO A 69 3.84 -18.14 12.92
CA PRO A 69 2.67 -18.94 12.55
C PRO A 69 1.71 -19.26 13.72
N ALA A 70 2.26 -19.47 14.92
CA ALA A 70 1.47 -19.76 16.12
C ALA A 70 0.60 -18.58 16.62
N LYS A 71 0.81 -17.35 16.13
CA LYS A 71 0.06 -16.14 16.50
C LYS A 71 -0.68 -15.51 15.33
N GLU A 72 -0.77 -16.22 14.19
CA GLU A 72 -1.37 -15.70 12.95
C GLU A 72 -2.85 -15.31 13.12
N GLY A 73 -3.61 -15.99 13.99
CA GLY A 73 -5.00 -15.66 14.32
C GLY A 73 -5.22 -14.34 15.07
N ASN A 74 -4.17 -13.77 15.69
CA ASN A 74 -4.24 -12.48 16.40
C ASN A 74 -3.78 -11.29 15.54
N THR A 75 -3.52 -11.51 14.26
CA THR A 75 -3.14 -10.44 13.33
C THR A 75 -4.38 -9.71 12.81
N TRP A 76 -4.22 -8.46 12.35
CA TRP A 76 -5.33 -7.67 11.78
C TRP A 76 -6.01 -8.37 10.60
N ILE A 77 -5.29 -9.23 9.86
CA ILE A 77 -5.83 -10.04 8.76
C ILE A 77 -6.40 -11.37 9.24
N GLY A 78 -5.77 -12.02 10.24
CA GLY A 78 -6.20 -13.32 10.76
C GLY A 78 -7.47 -13.25 11.61
N SER A 79 -7.71 -12.13 12.28
CA SER A 79 -8.97 -11.85 12.98
C SER A 79 -10.08 -11.34 12.07
N LEU A 80 -9.78 -11.08 10.80
CA LEU A 80 -10.73 -10.53 9.83
C LEU A 80 -11.67 -11.63 9.31
N THR A 81 -12.97 -11.40 9.43
CA THR A 81 -14.02 -12.24 8.83
C THR A 81 -14.74 -11.45 7.74
N LEU A 82 -14.60 -11.86 6.48
CA LEU A 82 -15.21 -11.20 5.33
C LEU A 82 -16.31 -12.11 4.76
N GLY A 83 -17.56 -11.91 5.23
CA GLY A 83 -18.66 -12.83 4.93
C GLY A 83 -18.40 -14.23 5.48
N ASP A 84 -18.57 -15.26 4.66
CA ASP A 84 -18.31 -16.66 5.03
C ASP A 84 -16.80 -17.02 5.04
N TYR A 85 -15.93 -16.12 4.60
CA TYR A 85 -14.48 -16.36 4.54
C TYR A 85 -13.79 -15.94 5.83
N LYS A 86 -13.22 -16.93 6.55
CA LYS A 86 -12.34 -16.71 7.69
C LYS A 86 -10.88 -16.83 7.26
N TYR A 87 -10.09 -15.78 7.48
CA TYR A 87 -8.65 -15.73 7.14
C TYR A 87 -7.75 -16.43 8.18
N LEU A 88 -8.23 -17.51 8.83
CA LEU A 88 -7.52 -18.21 9.92
C LEU A 88 -6.16 -18.76 9.47
N ASN A 89 -6.08 -19.33 8.27
CA ASN A 89 -4.84 -19.78 7.63
C ASN A 89 -4.54 -18.90 6.43
N PHE A 90 -4.32 -17.61 6.66
CA PHE A 90 -4.03 -16.67 5.57
C PHE A 90 -2.84 -17.13 4.71
N ARG A 91 -1.96 -17.98 5.25
CA ARG A 91 -0.78 -18.53 4.57
C ARG A 91 -1.05 -19.58 3.49
N GLU A 92 -2.26 -20.12 3.42
CA GLU A 92 -2.71 -21.03 2.35
C GLU A 92 -3.43 -20.28 1.21
N ILE A 93 -3.86 -19.05 1.47
CA ILE A 93 -4.60 -18.22 0.51
C ILE A 93 -3.63 -17.60 -0.50
N ASP A 94 -4.04 -17.41 -1.76
CA ASP A 94 -3.16 -16.82 -2.78
C ASP A 94 -2.58 -15.43 -2.39
N LEU A 95 -1.37 -15.13 -2.87
CA LEU A 95 -0.67 -13.87 -2.59
C LEU A 95 -1.45 -12.66 -3.11
N TRP A 96 -2.16 -12.80 -4.24
CA TRP A 96 -2.98 -11.74 -4.81
C TRP A 96 -4.13 -11.35 -3.88
N THR A 97 -4.84 -12.34 -3.35
CA THR A 97 -5.96 -12.10 -2.41
C THR A 97 -5.47 -11.39 -1.15
N ARG A 98 -4.33 -11.79 -0.58
CA ARG A 98 -3.75 -11.11 0.60
C ARG A 98 -3.36 -9.66 0.30
N TYR A 99 -2.85 -9.40 -0.89
CA TYR A 99 -2.49 -8.06 -1.34
C TYR A 99 -3.73 -7.18 -1.48
N ILE A 100 -4.77 -7.68 -2.14
CA ILE A 100 -6.04 -6.95 -2.31
C ILE A 100 -6.70 -6.66 -0.95
N THR A 101 -6.71 -7.62 -0.02
CA THR A 101 -7.26 -7.40 1.33
C THR A 101 -6.47 -6.34 2.10
N SER A 102 -5.13 -6.35 2.01
CA SER A 102 -4.27 -5.31 2.61
C SER A 102 -4.47 -3.94 2.00
N LEU A 103 -4.65 -3.89 0.67
CA LEU A 103 -4.92 -2.66 -0.05
C LEU A 103 -6.31 -2.10 0.30
N TYR A 104 -7.33 -2.95 0.35
CA TYR A 104 -8.68 -2.57 0.75
C TYR A 104 -8.70 -2.00 2.17
N PHE A 105 -8.06 -2.67 3.13
CA PHE A 105 -7.95 -2.20 4.50
C PHE A 105 -7.24 -0.84 4.62
N ALA A 106 -6.17 -0.65 3.84
CA ALA A 106 -5.46 0.63 3.76
C ALA A 106 -6.34 1.75 3.21
N ILE A 107 -7.08 1.48 2.13
CA ILE A 107 -7.99 2.45 1.50
C ILE A 107 -9.12 2.82 2.46
N VAL A 108 -9.78 1.83 3.06
CA VAL A 108 -10.87 2.05 4.04
C VAL A 108 -10.40 2.93 5.20
N THR A 109 -9.24 2.59 5.77
CA THR A 109 -8.66 3.35 6.89
C THR A 109 -8.35 4.81 6.50
N MET A 110 -7.77 5.03 5.32
CA MET A 110 -7.41 6.38 4.88
C MET A 110 -8.62 7.20 4.40
N ALA A 111 -9.61 6.54 3.81
CA ALA A 111 -10.88 7.15 3.43
C ALA A 111 -11.80 7.41 4.64
N THR A 112 -11.43 6.90 5.82
CA THR A 112 -12.19 7.03 7.08
C THR A 112 -13.64 6.55 6.95
N VAL A 113 -13.87 5.52 6.14
CA VAL A 113 -15.16 4.84 6.02
C VAL A 113 -15.31 3.78 7.10
#